data_AF-A0A848X6X6-F1
#
_entry.id   AF-A0A848X6X6-F1
#
_cell.length_a   1.000
_cell.length_b   1.000
_cell.length_c   1.000
_cell.angle_alpha   90.00
_cell.angle_beta   90.00
_cell.angle_gamma   90.00
#
_symmetry.space_group_name_H-M   'P 1'
#
loop_
_entity.id
_entity.type
_entity.pdbx_description
1 polymer ?
#
loop_
_entity_poly.entity_id
_entity_poly.type
_entity_poly.pdbx_seq_one_letter_code
_entity_poly.pdbx_strand_id
1 'polypeptide(L)'
;MALASPPTVAAQESTTLDVPGLDQPVEVLVDEWGISHIYAETEHDLFFAQGWNAARDRLFQLELWRRQATGTVAEILGERELERDIGTRLFKFRRDLDQELSHYHDNGIEIINAYVDGINAYIAQTEADPSLLTPEFELLGITPGVWTPEVVISRHQGLLGNIGAELSTGRRVAAVGAETVKALATYGPGDPDLELDPSIDGMALSEDILGVYDAFRGGVRFRPEDIVVASRRGDGDAFAMLEAAAAEAARAVAYDVEQDIGSNNWVVDGSRSASGYPMMANDPHRSQSAPSLRYWVHLVGPGWNVIGGGEPSLPGVSIGH
;
A
#
# COMPACT_ATOMS: atom_id res chain seq x y z
N MET A 1 39.21 2.76 31.75
CA MET A 1 38.19 3.73 31.31
C MET A 1 38.63 4.20 29.93
N ALA A 2 38.15 3.52 28.88
CA ALA A 2 38.54 3.81 27.50
C ALA A 2 37.54 4.83 26.94
N LEU A 3 38.04 5.97 26.47
CA LEU A 3 37.28 6.94 25.72
C LEU A 3 36.95 6.32 24.36
N ALA A 4 35.67 6.09 24.09
CA ALA A 4 35.22 5.70 22.75
C ALA A 4 35.48 6.88 21.80
N SER A 5 36.20 6.62 20.72
CA SER A 5 36.29 7.57 19.60
C SER A 5 34.88 7.85 19.07
N PRO A 6 34.54 9.10 18.71
CA PRO A 6 33.28 9.39 18.04
C PRO A 6 33.19 8.60 16.73
N PRO A 7 31.98 8.19 16.31
CA PRO A 7 31.81 7.56 15.00
C PRO A 7 32.38 8.49 13.94
N THR A 8 33.25 7.94 13.10
CA THR A 8 33.84 8.63 11.96
C THR A 8 32.69 9.13 11.08
N VAL A 9 32.53 10.45 10.95
CA VAL A 9 31.61 11.05 9.99
C VAL A 9 32.07 10.61 8.61
N ALA A 10 31.35 9.68 7.98
CA ALA A 10 31.55 9.39 6.58
C ALA A 10 31.25 10.67 5.78
N ALA A 11 32.05 10.97 4.76
CA ALA A 11 31.76 12.10 3.89
C ALA A 11 30.37 11.91 3.25
N GLN A 12 29.53 12.95 3.25
CA GLN A 12 28.31 12.95 2.47
C GLN A 12 28.69 12.76 1.00
N GLU A 13 28.23 11.66 0.40
CA GLU A 13 28.33 11.45 -1.03
C GLU A 13 27.28 12.34 -1.72
N SER A 14 27.72 13.15 -2.68
CA SER A 14 26.85 14.00 -3.48
C SER A 14 26.87 13.50 -4.90
N THR A 15 25.69 13.23 -5.44
CA THR A 15 25.51 12.84 -6.84
C THR A 15 24.54 13.81 -7.49
N THR A 16 24.91 14.30 -8.67
CA THR A 16 24.01 15.10 -9.52
C THR A 16 23.51 14.22 -10.65
N LEU A 17 22.20 14.19 -10.84
CA LEU A 17 21.52 13.40 -11.86
C LEU A 17 20.73 14.35 -12.78
N ASP A 18 20.82 14.14 -14.09
CA ASP A 18 19.92 14.77 -15.04
C ASP A 18 18.66 13.88 -15.17
N VAL A 19 17.54 14.34 -14.62
CA VAL A 19 16.26 13.62 -14.65
C VAL A 19 15.29 14.36 -15.56
N PRO A 20 14.98 13.84 -16.76
CA PRO A 20 14.00 14.44 -17.65
C PRO A 20 12.63 14.55 -16.97
N GLY A 21 11.97 15.69 -17.11
CA GLY A 21 10.65 15.97 -16.53
C GLY A 21 10.66 17.00 -15.41
N LEU A 22 11.80 17.28 -14.78
CA LEU A 22 11.94 18.39 -13.83
C LEU A 22 11.98 19.74 -14.55
N ASP A 23 11.22 20.71 -14.03
CA ASP A 23 11.23 22.10 -14.50
C ASP A 23 12.37 22.92 -13.86
N GLN A 24 12.64 22.68 -12.58
CA GLN A 24 13.71 23.30 -11.79
C GLN A 24 14.57 22.25 -11.05
N PRO A 25 15.78 22.61 -10.58
CA PRO A 25 16.58 21.72 -9.74
C PRO A 25 15.83 21.32 -8.46
N VAL A 26 15.95 20.05 -8.08
CA VAL A 26 15.47 19.50 -6.81
C VAL A 26 16.66 18.99 -6.01
N GLU A 27 16.68 19.27 -4.71
CA GLU A 27 17.65 18.71 -3.77
C GLU A 27 17.00 17.61 -2.93
N VAL A 28 17.65 16.45 -2.84
CA VAL A 28 17.22 15.35 -1.96
C VAL A 28 18.32 15.05 -0.97
N LEU A 29 18.06 15.36 0.31
CA LEU A 29 18.96 15.03 1.41
C LEU A 29 18.44 13.77 2.10
N VAL A 30 19.25 12.71 2.13
CA VAL A 30 18.91 11.48 2.84
C VAL A 30 19.58 11.50 4.22
N ASP A 31 18.78 11.39 5.28
CA ASP A 31 19.29 11.39 6.65
C ASP A 31 19.88 10.03 7.08
N GLU A 32 20.36 9.93 8.33
CA GLU A 32 20.96 8.70 8.88
C GLU A 32 19.99 7.52 8.99
N TRP A 33 18.68 7.79 8.95
CA TRP A 33 17.60 6.80 9.02
C TRP A 33 17.09 6.40 7.63
N GLY A 34 17.62 7.01 6.58
CA GLY A 34 17.20 6.78 5.19
C GLY A 34 15.96 7.59 4.80
N ILE A 35 15.58 8.62 5.56
CA ILE A 35 14.45 9.50 5.23
C ILE A 35 14.93 10.54 4.21
N SER A 36 14.24 10.61 3.08
CA SER A 36 14.48 11.65 2.08
C SER A 36 13.78 12.96 2.48
N HIS A 37 14.56 14.03 2.59
CA HIS A 37 14.09 15.41 2.65
C HIS A 37 14.23 16.04 1.27
N ILE A 38 13.09 16.30 0.63
CA ILE A 38 12.99 16.76 -0.76
C ILE A 38 12.67 18.25 -0.76
N TYR A 39 13.54 19.03 -1.40
CA TYR A 39 13.41 20.49 -1.55
C TYR A 39 13.23 20.84 -3.02
N ALA A 40 12.13 21.51 -3.35
CA ALA A 40 11.81 21.90 -4.72
C ALA A 40 11.24 23.33 -4.80
N GLU A 41 11.47 24.01 -5.93
CA GLU A 41 10.95 25.37 -6.16
C GLU A 41 9.51 25.40 -6.71
N THR A 42 9.01 24.26 -7.21
CA THR A 42 7.65 24.13 -7.76
C THR A 42 6.90 22.97 -7.11
N GLU A 43 5.57 23.04 -7.06
CA GLU A 43 4.74 21.93 -6.55
C GLU A 43 4.86 20.69 -7.46
N HIS A 44 4.92 20.90 -8.78
CA HIS A 44 5.15 19.84 -9.75
C HIS A 44 6.44 19.06 -9.44
N ASP A 45 7.57 19.75 -9.34
CA ASP A 45 8.88 19.11 -9.13
C ASP A 45 8.97 18.43 -7.75
N LEU A 46 8.26 18.95 -6.74
CA LEU A 46 8.19 18.35 -5.41
C LEU A 46 7.57 16.94 -5.46
N PHE A 47 6.40 16.81 -6.08
CA PHE A 47 5.70 15.54 -6.18
C PHE A 47 6.30 14.61 -7.24
N PHE A 48 6.84 15.16 -8.32
CA PHE A 48 7.67 14.41 -9.27
C PHE A 48 8.86 13.76 -8.56
N ALA A 49 9.63 14.52 -7.81
CA ALA A 49 10.78 13.99 -7.08
C ALA A 49 10.36 12.99 -5.99
N GLN A 50 9.20 13.20 -5.34
CA GLN A 50 8.65 12.21 -4.40
C GLN A 50 8.39 10.87 -5.09
N GLY A 51 7.74 10.88 -6.26
CA GLY A 51 7.47 9.66 -7.04
C GLY A 51 8.74 8.98 -7.54
N TRP A 52 9.69 9.77 -8.04
CA TRP A 52 11.01 9.27 -8.46
C TRP A 52 11.77 8.61 -7.28
N ASN A 53 11.78 9.26 -6.12
CA ASN A 53 12.46 8.74 -4.92
C ASN A 53 11.78 7.47 -4.37
N ALA A 54 10.44 7.42 -4.39
CA ALA A 54 9.70 6.22 -4.02
C ALA A 54 10.01 5.04 -4.97
N ALA A 55 10.10 5.30 -6.28
CA ALA A 55 10.48 4.29 -7.25
C ALA A 55 11.93 3.83 -7.07
N ARG A 56 12.87 4.75 -6.84
CA ARG A 56 14.26 4.42 -6.51
C ARG A 56 14.38 3.42 -5.37
N ASP A 57 13.60 3.64 -4.31
CA ASP A 57 13.73 2.85 -3.09
C ASP A 57 12.87 1.57 -3.11
N ARG A 58 11.74 1.57 -3.84
CA ARG A 58 10.68 0.55 -3.72
C ARG A 58 10.19 -0.03 -5.06
N LEU A 59 10.97 0.07 -6.14
CA LEU A 59 10.55 -0.29 -7.51
C LEU A 59 9.84 -1.64 -7.62
N PHE A 60 10.39 -2.71 -7.02
CA PHE A 60 9.77 -4.04 -7.08
C PHE A 60 8.41 -4.10 -6.34
N GLN A 61 8.31 -3.44 -5.18
CA GLN A 61 7.04 -3.32 -4.44
C GLN A 61 6.01 -2.56 -5.29
N LEU A 62 6.42 -1.48 -5.96
CA LEU A 62 5.55 -0.73 -6.87
C LEU A 62 5.12 -1.55 -8.08
N GLU A 63 5.98 -2.38 -8.65
CA GLU A 63 5.59 -3.26 -9.77
C GLU A 63 4.54 -4.30 -9.34
N LEU A 64 4.69 -4.91 -8.17
CA LEU A 64 3.67 -5.84 -7.66
C LEU A 64 2.34 -5.13 -7.39
N TRP A 65 2.37 -3.96 -6.78
CA TRP A 65 1.18 -3.17 -6.52
C TRP A 65 0.50 -2.68 -7.79
N ARG A 66 1.28 -2.28 -8.80
CA ARG A 66 0.76 -1.98 -10.14
C ARG A 66 -0.01 -3.17 -10.68
N ARG A 67 0.57 -4.37 -10.66
CA ARG A 67 -0.10 -5.60 -11.14
C ARG A 67 -1.36 -5.94 -10.35
N GLN A 68 -1.33 -5.79 -9.03
CA GLN A 68 -2.50 -5.99 -8.17
C GLN A 68 -3.60 -4.96 -8.42
N ALA A 69 -3.24 -3.73 -8.80
CA ALA A 69 -4.16 -2.66 -9.17
C ALA A 69 -4.73 -2.80 -10.59
N THR A 70 -3.95 -3.34 -11.53
CA THR A 70 -4.35 -3.51 -12.93
C THR A 70 -4.99 -4.86 -13.23
N GLY A 71 -4.85 -5.83 -12.33
CA GLY A 71 -5.33 -7.19 -12.48
C GLY A 71 -4.47 -7.95 -13.50
N THR A 72 -3.15 -7.88 -13.34
CA THR A 72 -2.17 -8.51 -14.25
C THR A 72 -1.13 -9.32 -13.49
N VAL A 73 -1.50 -9.92 -12.36
CA VAL A 73 -0.61 -10.77 -11.56
C VAL A 73 -0.47 -12.15 -12.20
N ALA A 74 -1.51 -12.66 -12.88
CA ALA A 74 -1.46 -13.95 -13.57
C ALA A 74 -0.45 -13.98 -14.72
N GLU A 75 -0.04 -12.83 -15.25
CA GLU A 75 1.03 -12.74 -16.24
C GLU A 75 2.38 -13.23 -15.72
N ILE A 76 2.62 -13.13 -14.41
CA ILE A 76 3.90 -13.49 -13.78
C ILE A 76 3.81 -14.73 -12.90
N LEU A 77 2.63 -15.04 -12.35
CA LEU A 77 2.40 -16.19 -11.46
C LEU A 77 1.47 -17.27 -12.06
N GLY A 78 1.01 -17.06 -13.29
CA GLY A 78 0.20 -18.03 -14.04
C GLY A 78 -1.27 -18.10 -13.60
N GLU A 79 -1.94 -19.17 -14.07
CA GLU A 79 -3.40 -19.37 -13.95
C GLU A 79 -3.92 -19.34 -12.51
N ARG A 80 -3.08 -19.66 -11.51
CA ARG A 80 -3.48 -19.63 -10.10
C ARG A 80 -3.86 -18.24 -9.58
N GLU A 81 -3.44 -17.18 -10.26
CA GLU A 81 -3.82 -15.79 -9.92
C GLU A 81 -4.92 -15.24 -10.83
N LEU A 82 -5.54 -16.08 -11.69
CA LEU A 82 -6.58 -15.63 -12.62
C LEU A 82 -7.81 -15.08 -11.90
N GLU A 83 -8.26 -15.73 -10.82
CA GLU A 83 -9.40 -15.28 -10.02
C GLU A 83 -9.14 -13.91 -9.37
N ARG A 84 -7.92 -13.68 -8.88
CA ARG A 84 -7.47 -12.36 -8.41
C ARG A 84 -7.60 -11.33 -9.51
N ASP A 85 -7.08 -11.61 -10.69
CA ASP A 85 -7.08 -10.67 -11.81
C ASP A 85 -8.51 -10.36 -12.30
N ILE A 86 -9.40 -11.36 -12.29
CA ILE A 86 -10.85 -11.17 -12.52
C ILE A 86 -11.43 -10.25 -11.44
N GLY A 87 -11.20 -10.57 -10.16
CA GLY A 87 -11.66 -9.78 -9.02
C GLY A 87 -11.21 -8.33 -9.11
N THR A 88 -9.90 -8.07 -9.24
CA THR A 88 -9.36 -6.72 -9.42
C THR A 88 -10.09 -5.97 -10.53
N ARG A 89 -10.26 -6.59 -11.70
CA ARG A 89 -10.93 -5.94 -12.83
C ARG A 89 -12.40 -5.66 -12.55
N LEU A 90 -13.11 -6.47 -11.77
CA LEU A 90 -14.49 -6.16 -11.36
C LEU A 90 -14.55 -4.88 -10.51
N PHE A 91 -13.62 -4.71 -9.57
CA PHE A 91 -13.57 -3.57 -8.64
C PHE A 91 -12.85 -2.32 -9.17
N LYS A 92 -12.36 -2.34 -10.42
CA LYS A 92 -11.73 -1.16 -11.04
C LYS A 92 -12.67 0.05 -11.11
N PHE A 93 -12.15 1.22 -10.75
CA PHE A 93 -12.77 2.50 -11.03
C PHE A 93 -12.89 2.71 -12.55
N ARG A 94 -14.03 3.25 -13.00
CA ARG A 94 -14.37 3.42 -14.43
C ARG A 94 -15.07 4.74 -14.74
N ARG A 95 -15.15 5.65 -13.77
CA ARG A 95 -15.76 6.96 -14.00
C ARG A 95 -14.69 7.94 -14.48
N ASP A 96 -15.08 9.20 -14.58
CA ASP A 96 -14.18 10.30 -14.94
C ASP A 96 -13.03 10.39 -13.94
N LEU A 97 -11.81 10.25 -14.45
CA LEU A 97 -10.60 10.22 -13.62
C LEU A 97 -10.27 11.61 -13.09
N ASP A 98 -10.41 12.66 -13.89
CA ASP A 98 -10.13 14.03 -13.47
C ASP A 98 -11.08 14.45 -12.34
N GLN A 99 -12.36 14.07 -12.44
CA GLN A 99 -13.32 14.24 -11.36
C GLN A 99 -12.85 13.53 -10.08
N GLU A 100 -12.43 12.28 -10.16
CA GLU A 100 -11.95 11.52 -9.00
C GLU A 100 -10.70 12.16 -8.38
N LEU A 101 -9.71 12.52 -9.20
CA LEU A 101 -8.47 13.13 -8.74
C LEU A 101 -8.71 14.49 -8.06
N SER A 102 -9.73 15.25 -8.48
CA SER A 102 -10.11 16.52 -7.84
C SER A 102 -10.67 16.38 -6.42
N HIS A 103 -11.03 15.17 -5.97
CA HIS A 103 -11.53 14.94 -4.61
C HIS A 103 -10.45 14.86 -3.53
N TYR A 104 -9.19 14.67 -3.90
CA TYR A 104 -8.10 14.50 -2.93
C TYR A 104 -7.44 15.82 -2.51
N HIS A 105 -7.39 16.78 -3.43
CA HIS A 105 -6.80 18.10 -3.22
C HIS A 105 -7.28 19.04 -4.34
N ASP A 106 -7.28 20.35 -4.09
CA ASP A 106 -7.64 21.35 -5.10
C ASP A 106 -6.75 21.26 -6.36
N ASN A 107 -5.49 20.83 -6.17
CA ASN A 107 -4.50 20.54 -7.24
C ASN A 107 -4.27 19.03 -7.44
N GLY A 108 -5.28 18.20 -7.13
CA GLY A 108 -5.10 16.74 -7.07
C GLY A 108 -4.74 16.10 -8.42
N ILE A 109 -5.23 16.66 -9.52
CA ILE A 109 -4.90 16.20 -10.88
C ILE A 109 -3.40 16.42 -11.13
N GLU A 110 -2.89 17.61 -10.87
CA GLU A 110 -1.49 18.00 -11.09
C GLU A 110 -0.55 17.21 -10.19
N ILE A 111 -0.86 17.11 -8.89
CA ILE A 111 -0.05 16.40 -7.90
C ILE A 111 0.10 14.91 -8.25
N ILE A 112 -1.01 14.25 -8.56
CA ILE A 112 -1.01 12.80 -8.82
C ILE A 112 -0.32 12.50 -10.16
N ASN A 113 -0.52 13.32 -11.19
CA ASN A 113 0.19 13.15 -12.46
C ASN A 113 1.70 13.38 -12.30
N ALA A 114 2.13 14.46 -11.63
CA ALA A 114 3.55 14.73 -11.39
C ALA A 114 4.22 13.55 -10.64
N TYR A 115 3.56 13.03 -9.60
CA TYR A 115 4.03 11.86 -8.87
C TYR A 115 4.21 10.61 -9.76
N VAL A 116 3.22 10.32 -10.60
CA VAL A 116 3.28 9.20 -11.55
C VAL A 116 4.38 9.41 -12.59
N ASP A 117 4.55 10.63 -13.09
CA ASP A 117 5.62 10.99 -14.03
C ASP A 117 7.00 10.79 -13.41
N GLY A 118 7.17 11.11 -12.13
CA GLY A 118 8.38 10.83 -11.37
C GLY A 118 8.70 9.33 -11.26
N ILE A 119 7.70 8.50 -10.95
CA ILE A 119 7.85 7.03 -10.95
C ILE A 119 8.29 6.56 -12.34
N ASN A 120 7.61 7.03 -13.38
CA ASN A 120 7.89 6.65 -14.76
C ASN A 120 9.27 7.11 -15.25
N ALA A 121 9.76 8.25 -14.76
CA ALA A 121 11.12 8.72 -15.04
C ALA A 121 12.18 7.78 -14.46
N TYR A 122 11.99 7.24 -13.24
CA TYR A 122 12.89 6.23 -12.70
C TYR A 122 12.79 4.90 -13.46
N ILE A 123 11.58 4.48 -13.85
CA ILE A 123 11.38 3.29 -14.71
C ILE A 123 12.18 3.43 -16.01
N ALA A 124 12.08 4.57 -16.69
CA ALA A 124 12.84 4.84 -17.91
C ALA A 124 14.36 4.83 -17.69
N GLN A 125 14.85 5.27 -16.53
CA GLN A 125 16.26 5.12 -16.15
C GLN A 125 16.67 3.66 -16.04
N THR A 126 15.83 2.80 -15.45
CA THR A 126 16.12 1.36 -15.37
C THR A 126 16.08 0.65 -16.72
N GLU A 127 15.30 1.15 -17.68
CA GLU A 127 15.32 0.66 -19.06
C GLU A 127 16.63 1.04 -19.77
N ALA A 128 17.14 2.25 -19.52
CA ALA A 128 18.42 2.72 -20.06
C ALA A 128 19.63 2.06 -19.38
N ASP A 129 19.53 1.80 -18.08
CA ASP A 129 20.54 1.12 -17.25
C ASP A 129 19.89 0.02 -16.39
N PRO A 130 19.84 -1.23 -16.91
CA PRO A 130 19.28 -2.35 -16.17
C PRO A 130 20.00 -2.70 -14.87
N SER A 131 21.20 -2.14 -14.60
CA SER A 131 21.89 -2.35 -13.32
C SER A 131 21.19 -1.68 -12.13
N LEU A 132 20.25 -0.77 -12.41
CA LEU A 132 19.39 -0.14 -11.41
C LEU A 132 18.24 -1.04 -10.95
N LEU A 133 17.95 -2.14 -11.66
CA LEU A 133 16.90 -3.09 -11.25
C LEU A 133 17.34 -3.89 -10.03
N THR A 134 16.40 -4.08 -9.10
CA THR A 134 16.64 -4.94 -7.94
C THR A 134 16.65 -6.43 -8.33
N PRO A 135 17.32 -7.32 -7.57
CA PRO A 135 17.46 -8.74 -7.95
C PRO A 135 16.15 -9.49 -8.20
N GLU A 136 15.05 -9.06 -7.59
CA GLU A 136 13.72 -9.67 -7.77
C GLU A 136 13.26 -9.63 -9.24
N PHE A 137 13.60 -8.58 -9.99
CA PHE A 137 13.29 -8.46 -11.42
C PHE A 137 14.01 -9.54 -12.24
N GLU A 138 15.30 -9.76 -11.97
CA GLU A 138 16.10 -10.82 -12.61
C GLU A 138 15.55 -12.20 -12.23
N LEU A 139 15.26 -12.42 -10.95
CA LEU A 139 14.77 -13.70 -10.43
C LEU A 139 13.45 -14.11 -11.06
N LEU A 140 12.56 -13.16 -11.35
CA LEU A 140 11.25 -13.42 -11.97
C LEU A 140 11.27 -13.26 -13.49
N GLY A 141 12.34 -12.73 -14.08
CA GLY A 141 12.45 -12.49 -15.51
C GLY A 141 11.47 -11.42 -16.01
N ILE A 142 11.24 -10.39 -15.20
CA ILE A 142 10.28 -9.31 -15.49
C ILE A 142 10.98 -7.95 -15.48
N THR A 143 10.32 -6.96 -16.07
CA THR A 143 10.68 -5.54 -15.99
C THR A 143 9.52 -4.75 -15.38
N PRO A 144 9.77 -3.58 -14.77
CA PRO A 144 8.69 -2.72 -14.28
C PRO A 144 7.82 -2.24 -15.45
N GLY A 145 6.52 -2.12 -15.20
CA GLY A 145 5.58 -1.52 -16.14
C GLY A 145 5.28 -0.06 -15.80
N VAL A 146 4.90 0.71 -16.83
CA VAL A 146 4.51 2.12 -16.69
C VAL A 146 3.35 2.27 -15.70
N TRP A 147 3.48 3.26 -14.82
CA TRP A 147 2.46 3.68 -13.87
C TRP A 147 1.48 4.67 -14.49
N THR A 148 0.23 4.61 -14.03
CA THR A 148 -0.83 5.55 -14.41
C THR A 148 -1.52 6.09 -13.14
N PRO A 149 -2.19 7.24 -13.20
CA PRO A 149 -2.97 7.75 -12.06
C PRO A 149 -4.04 6.78 -11.56
N GLU A 150 -4.56 5.90 -12.42
CA GLU A 150 -5.49 4.83 -12.02
C GLU A 150 -4.88 3.88 -10.98
N VAL A 151 -3.57 3.63 -11.04
CA VAL A 151 -2.88 2.75 -10.08
C VAL A 151 -2.90 3.38 -8.68
N VAL A 152 -2.68 4.70 -8.61
CA VAL A 152 -2.71 5.48 -7.36
C VAL A 152 -4.10 5.40 -6.72
N ILE A 153 -5.17 5.54 -7.50
CA ILE A 153 -6.55 5.51 -6.97
C ILE A 153 -7.18 4.11 -6.91
N SER A 154 -6.47 3.05 -7.30
CA SER A 154 -7.03 1.69 -7.47
C SER A 154 -7.65 1.06 -6.21
N ARG A 155 -7.44 1.66 -5.03
CA ARG A 155 -7.94 1.20 -3.71
C ARG A 155 -7.61 -0.26 -3.38
N HIS A 156 -6.70 -0.91 -4.11
CA HIS A 156 -6.35 -2.31 -3.88
C HIS A 156 -5.70 -2.53 -2.49
N GLN A 157 -5.06 -1.50 -1.92
CA GLN A 157 -4.59 -1.46 -0.51
C GLN A 157 -5.52 -0.68 0.43
N GLY A 158 -6.71 -0.29 -0.04
CA GLY A 158 -7.66 0.49 0.75
C GLY A 158 -8.05 -0.21 2.05
N LEU A 159 -8.28 0.61 3.08
CA LEU A 159 -8.95 0.18 4.31
C LEU A 159 -10.43 -0.01 4.00
N LEU A 160 -10.79 -1.26 3.71
CA LEU A 160 -12.13 -1.70 3.40
C LEU A 160 -12.58 -2.64 4.51
N GLY A 161 -13.86 -2.64 4.82
CA GLY A 161 -14.42 -3.45 5.89
C GLY A 161 -15.77 -4.03 5.52
N ASN A 162 -16.43 -4.59 6.53
CA ASN A 162 -17.80 -5.09 6.63
C ASN A 162 -18.30 -6.14 5.63
N ILE A 163 -17.78 -6.31 4.42
CA ILE A 163 -18.39 -7.22 3.43
C ILE A 163 -18.59 -8.67 3.93
N GLY A 164 -17.61 -9.22 4.64
CA GLY A 164 -17.73 -10.55 5.25
C GLY A 164 -18.73 -10.59 6.40
N ALA A 165 -18.81 -9.52 7.19
CA ALA A 165 -19.77 -9.37 8.28
C ALA A 165 -21.21 -9.18 7.76
N GLU A 166 -21.39 -8.41 6.68
CA GLU A 166 -22.66 -8.21 5.97
C GLU A 166 -23.17 -9.54 5.43
N LEU A 167 -22.33 -10.28 4.68
CA LEU A 167 -22.71 -11.59 4.14
C LEU A 167 -23.02 -12.60 5.26
N SER A 168 -22.19 -12.64 6.31
CA SER A 168 -22.44 -13.49 7.49
C SER A 168 -23.75 -13.12 8.20
N THR A 169 -24.08 -11.84 8.30
CA THR A 169 -25.35 -11.37 8.86
C THR A 169 -26.52 -11.77 7.98
N GLY A 170 -26.45 -11.53 6.66
CA GLY A 170 -27.49 -11.95 5.71
C GLY A 170 -27.74 -13.46 5.74
N ARG A 171 -26.69 -14.29 5.80
CA ARG A 171 -26.80 -15.75 5.96
C ARG A 171 -27.53 -16.15 7.26
N ARG A 172 -27.22 -15.47 8.37
CA ARG A 172 -27.91 -15.71 9.66
C ARG A 172 -29.38 -15.29 9.59
N VAL A 173 -29.68 -14.14 8.98
CA VAL A 173 -31.06 -13.66 8.80
C VAL A 173 -31.85 -14.65 7.94
N ALA A 174 -31.28 -15.11 6.82
CA ALA A 174 -31.92 -16.11 5.95
C ALA A 174 -32.19 -17.44 6.68
N ALA A 175 -31.33 -17.82 7.64
CA ALA A 175 -31.46 -19.07 8.38
C ALA A 175 -32.46 -19.01 9.54
N VAL A 176 -32.50 -17.92 10.31
CA VAL A 176 -33.27 -17.86 11.58
C VAL A 176 -34.17 -16.62 11.73
N GLY A 177 -34.22 -15.75 10.73
CA GLY A 177 -35.01 -14.51 10.72
C GLY A 177 -34.31 -13.34 11.42
N ALA A 178 -34.65 -12.12 10.98
CA ALA A 178 -34.03 -10.86 11.44
C ALA A 178 -34.15 -10.67 12.97
N GLU A 179 -35.34 -10.89 13.52
CA GLU A 179 -35.62 -10.75 14.96
C GLU A 179 -34.72 -11.65 15.82
N THR A 180 -34.52 -12.91 15.40
CA THR A 180 -33.65 -13.84 16.13
C THR A 180 -32.19 -13.39 16.08
N VAL A 181 -31.71 -12.92 14.92
CA VAL A 181 -30.34 -12.40 14.79
C VAL A 181 -30.14 -11.16 15.66
N LYS A 182 -31.10 -10.23 15.66
CA LYS A 182 -31.10 -9.05 16.54
C LYS A 182 -31.01 -9.42 18.01
N ALA A 183 -31.76 -10.44 18.44
CA ALA A 183 -31.77 -10.89 19.83
C ALA A 183 -30.46 -11.58 20.27
N LEU A 184 -29.66 -12.10 19.34
CA LEU A 184 -28.43 -12.86 19.60
C LEU A 184 -27.14 -12.04 19.44
N ALA A 185 -27.22 -10.81 18.93
CA ALA A 185 -26.09 -9.94 18.68
C ALA A 185 -26.27 -8.57 19.35
N THR A 186 -25.18 -7.80 19.46
CA THR A 186 -25.21 -6.40 19.90
C THR A 186 -24.82 -5.49 18.76
N TYR A 187 -25.57 -4.41 18.58
CA TYR A 187 -25.35 -3.41 17.51
C TYR A 187 -25.00 -2.03 18.10
N GLY A 188 -24.50 -2.03 19.34
CA GLY A 188 -24.21 -0.80 20.08
C GLY A 188 -25.50 -0.03 20.40
N PRO A 189 -25.48 1.31 20.42
CA PRO A 189 -26.67 2.11 20.75
C PRO A 189 -27.74 2.12 19.65
N GLY A 190 -27.50 1.51 18.49
CA GLY A 190 -28.42 1.49 17.36
C GLY A 190 -29.37 0.30 17.36
N ASP A 191 -30.47 0.43 16.59
CA ASP A 191 -31.38 -0.66 16.22
C ASP A 191 -31.42 -0.76 14.68
N PRO A 192 -30.54 -1.56 14.06
CA PRO A 192 -30.44 -1.64 12.61
C PRO A 192 -31.63 -2.40 12.02
N ASP A 193 -32.11 -2.04 10.84
CA ASP A 193 -33.01 -2.89 10.08
C ASP A 193 -32.20 -4.07 9.49
N LEU A 194 -32.59 -5.30 9.83
CA LEU A 194 -31.92 -6.51 9.35
C LEU A 194 -32.79 -7.30 8.36
N GLU A 195 -33.96 -6.78 7.99
CA GLU A 195 -34.81 -7.44 7.00
C GLU A 195 -34.06 -7.52 5.66
N LEU A 196 -34.09 -8.72 5.05
CA LEU A 196 -33.53 -8.89 3.71
C LEU A 196 -34.45 -8.19 2.71
N ASP A 197 -33.85 -7.43 1.80
CA ASP A 197 -34.59 -6.87 0.67
C ASP A 197 -35.29 -8.02 -0.09
N PRO A 198 -36.58 -7.88 -0.48
CA PRO A 198 -37.31 -8.94 -1.17
C PRO A 198 -36.66 -9.43 -2.48
N SER A 199 -35.74 -8.66 -3.07
CA SER A 199 -34.97 -9.06 -4.25
C SER A 199 -33.83 -10.04 -3.94
N ILE A 200 -33.47 -10.21 -2.67
CA ILE A 200 -32.39 -11.10 -2.23
C ILE A 200 -32.95 -12.50 -1.98
N ASP A 201 -32.46 -13.48 -2.74
CA ASP A 201 -32.67 -14.89 -2.42
C ASP A 201 -31.76 -15.32 -1.27
N GLY A 202 -32.36 -15.53 -0.08
CA GLY A 202 -31.65 -15.96 1.11
C GLY A 202 -30.90 -17.29 0.94
N MET A 203 -31.32 -18.18 0.03
CA MET A 203 -30.59 -19.43 -0.23
C MET A 203 -29.32 -19.19 -1.07
N ALA A 204 -29.39 -18.27 -2.03
CA ALA A 204 -28.25 -17.89 -2.85
C ALA A 204 -27.09 -17.28 -2.02
N LEU A 205 -27.39 -16.71 -0.84
CA LEU A 205 -26.36 -16.24 0.09
C LEU A 205 -25.39 -17.34 0.54
N SER A 206 -25.74 -18.63 0.43
CA SER A 206 -24.85 -19.75 0.76
C SER A 206 -23.80 -20.06 -0.31
N GLU A 207 -23.93 -19.48 -1.51
CA GLU A 207 -22.94 -19.62 -2.57
C GLU A 207 -21.63 -18.89 -2.22
N ASP A 208 -20.56 -19.20 -2.97
CA ASP A 208 -19.27 -18.53 -2.85
C ASP A 208 -19.29 -17.15 -3.55
N ILE A 209 -20.05 -16.23 -2.95
CA ILE A 209 -20.22 -14.87 -3.46
C ILE A 209 -18.91 -14.07 -3.38
N LEU A 210 -18.07 -14.37 -2.39
CA LEU A 210 -16.84 -13.61 -2.13
C LEU A 210 -15.59 -14.25 -2.71
N GLY A 211 -15.63 -15.41 -3.36
CA GLY A 211 -14.44 -16.09 -3.88
C GLY A 211 -13.50 -15.18 -4.70
N VAL A 212 -14.04 -14.44 -5.69
CA VAL A 212 -13.23 -13.47 -6.47
C VAL A 212 -12.83 -12.23 -5.67
N TYR A 213 -13.62 -11.85 -4.65
CA TYR A 213 -13.29 -10.76 -3.73
C TYR A 213 -12.08 -11.16 -2.85
N ASP A 214 -12.15 -12.33 -2.23
CA ASP A 214 -11.11 -12.87 -1.37
C ASP A 214 -9.82 -13.16 -2.15
N ALA A 215 -9.94 -13.68 -3.38
CA ALA A 215 -8.80 -13.87 -4.27
C ALA A 215 -8.09 -12.54 -4.57
N PHE A 216 -8.82 -11.46 -4.87
CA PHE A 216 -8.16 -10.18 -5.13
C PHE A 216 -7.57 -9.53 -3.88
N ARG A 217 -8.21 -9.70 -2.72
CA ARG A 217 -7.74 -9.15 -1.43
C ARG A 217 -6.61 -9.94 -0.79
N GLY A 218 -6.46 -11.21 -1.13
CA GLY A 218 -5.43 -12.08 -0.57
C GLY A 218 -4.01 -11.59 -0.87
N GLY A 219 -3.04 -11.95 -0.02
CA GLY A 219 -1.62 -11.65 -0.30
C GLY A 219 -1.10 -12.42 -1.52
N VAL A 220 -0.12 -11.85 -2.23
CA VAL A 220 0.58 -12.53 -3.33
C VAL A 220 1.57 -13.55 -2.77
N ARG A 221 1.60 -14.76 -3.35
CA ARG A 221 2.48 -15.85 -2.91
C ARG A 221 3.36 -16.34 -4.06
N PHE A 222 4.66 -16.18 -3.89
CA PHE A 222 5.67 -16.75 -4.78
C PHE A 222 5.95 -18.20 -4.40
N ARG A 223 6.18 -19.03 -5.42
CA ARG A 223 6.56 -20.43 -5.35
C ARG A 223 7.90 -20.63 -6.06
N PRO A 224 8.65 -21.71 -5.75
CA PRO A 224 9.95 -21.95 -6.38
C PRO A 224 9.93 -21.96 -7.91
N GLU A 225 8.84 -22.43 -8.51
CA GLU A 225 8.66 -22.48 -9.96
C GLU A 225 8.56 -21.10 -10.63
N ASP A 226 8.20 -20.04 -9.89
CA ASP A 226 8.10 -18.68 -10.45
C ASP A 226 9.49 -18.06 -10.69
N ILE A 227 10.51 -18.52 -9.97
CA ILE A 227 11.88 -18.03 -10.14
C ILE A 227 12.40 -18.57 -11.47
N VAL A 228 12.67 -17.73 -12.46
CA VAL A 228 13.14 -18.17 -13.79
C VAL A 228 14.62 -18.59 -13.76
N VAL A 229 15.39 -18.07 -12.81
CA VAL A 229 16.81 -18.39 -12.64
C VAL A 229 16.98 -19.74 -11.95
N ALA A 230 17.15 -20.81 -12.74
CA ALA A 230 17.18 -22.18 -12.25
C ALA A 230 18.18 -22.45 -11.10
N SER A 231 19.34 -21.78 -11.09
CA SER A 231 20.35 -21.90 -10.03
C SER A 231 19.97 -21.25 -8.71
N ARG A 232 18.93 -20.40 -8.70
CA ARG A 232 18.38 -19.69 -7.54
C ARG A 232 17.04 -20.26 -7.07
N ARG A 233 16.48 -21.26 -7.77
CA ARG A 233 15.23 -21.91 -7.38
C ARG A 233 15.40 -22.65 -6.06
N GLY A 234 14.45 -22.43 -5.16
CA GLY A 234 14.35 -23.22 -3.93
C GLY A 234 13.93 -24.66 -4.22
N ASP A 235 14.22 -25.55 -3.28
CA ASP A 235 13.72 -26.93 -3.30
C ASP A 235 12.21 -26.96 -2.95
N GLY A 236 11.44 -27.76 -3.68
CA GLY A 236 9.98 -27.82 -3.54
C GLY A 236 9.52 -28.41 -2.20
N ASP A 237 10.23 -29.42 -1.70
CA ASP A 237 9.91 -30.03 -0.41
C ASP A 237 10.25 -29.07 0.73
N ALA A 238 11.40 -28.41 0.66
CA ALA A 238 11.76 -27.36 1.62
C ALA A 238 10.76 -26.19 1.61
N PHE A 239 10.30 -25.78 0.44
CA PHE A 239 9.25 -24.76 0.32
C PHE A 239 7.95 -25.22 0.97
N ALA A 240 7.48 -26.44 0.68
CA ALA A 240 6.26 -26.99 1.28
C ALA A 240 6.36 -27.08 2.82
N MET A 241 7.53 -27.44 3.36
CA MET A 241 7.77 -27.42 4.81
C MET A 241 7.68 -26.02 5.41
N LEU A 242 8.30 -25.02 4.76
CA LEU A 242 8.22 -23.62 5.19
C LEU A 242 6.79 -23.07 5.08
N GLU A 243 6.07 -23.44 4.02
CA GLU A 243 4.69 -23.03 3.78
C GLU A 243 3.75 -23.62 4.84
N ALA A 244 3.88 -24.91 5.16
CA ALA A 244 3.13 -25.53 6.25
C ALA A 244 3.42 -24.87 7.61
N ALA A 245 4.69 -24.60 7.91
CA ALA A 245 5.08 -23.91 9.15
C ALA A 245 4.54 -22.47 9.21
N ALA A 246 4.58 -21.74 8.08
CA ALA A 246 4.01 -20.40 7.98
C ALA A 246 2.48 -20.42 8.12
N ALA A 247 1.80 -21.41 7.56
CA ALA A 247 0.35 -21.57 7.70
C ALA A 247 -0.04 -21.94 9.14
N GLU A 248 0.74 -22.77 9.82
CA GLU A 248 0.54 -23.09 11.24
C GLU A 248 0.77 -21.87 12.13
N ALA A 249 1.87 -21.14 11.92
CA ALA A 249 2.12 -19.87 12.60
C ALA A 249 1.01 -18.86 12.33
N ALA A 250 0.57 -18.73 11.07
CA ALA A 250 -0.54 -17.87 10.70
C ALA A 250 -1.83 -18.29 11.37
N ARG A 251 -2.16 -19.58 11.54
CA ARG A 251 -3.35 -20.02 12.28
C ARG A 251 -3.25 -19.76 13.79
N ALA A 252 -2.07 -19.95 14.36
CA ALA A 252 -1.81 -19.63 15.77
C ALA A 252 -1.95 -18.12 16.04
N VAL A 253 -1.58 -17.29 15.07
CA VAL A 253 -1.65 -15.82 15.13
C VAL A 253 -2.98 -15.28 14.57
N ALA A 254 -3.71 -16.00 13.72
CA ALA A 254 -4.95 -15.53 13.06
C ALA A 254 -6.11 -15.32 14.03
N TYR A 255 -6.06 -15.93 15.22
CA TYR A 255 -6.97 -15.57 16.30
C TYR A 255 -6.78 -14.10 16.76
N ASP A 256 -5.60 -13.54 16.53
CA ASP A 256 -5.17 -12.18 16.90
C ASP A 256 -5.22 -11.19 15.71
N VAL A 257 -4.99 -11.61 14.45
CA VAL A 257 -4.86 -10.65 13.31
C VAL A 257 -6.12 -9.81 13.04
N GLU A 258 -7.32 -10.36 13.25
CA GLU A 258 -8.57 -9.59 13.15
C GLU A 258 -8.75 -8.59 14.32
N GLN A 259 -8.06 -8.82 15.44
CA GLN A 259 -8.06 -7.95 16.64
C GLN A 259 -6.83 -7.01 16.74
N ASP A 260 -5.74 -7.29 16.01
CA ASP A 260 -4.48 -6.55 16.02
C ASP A 260 -4.48 -5.32 15.09
N ILE A 261 -5.53 -5.13 14.29
CA ILE A 261 -5.74 -3.88 13.58
C ILE A 261 -6.36 -2.89 14.55
N GLY A 262 -5.58 -1.87 14.90
CA GLY A 262 -5.96 -0.84 15.85
C GLY A 262 -5.31 0.49 15.47
N SER A 263 -5.67 1.54 16.19
CA SER A 263 -4.95 2.81 16.11
C SER A 263 -5.21 3.59 17.38
N ASN A 264 -4.17 4.26 17.87
CA ASN A 264 -4.34 5.36 18.81
C ASN A 264 -4.07 6.69 18.08
N ASN A 265 -4.75 7.74 18.54
CA ASN A 265 -4.43 9.10 18.15
C ASN A 265 -4.77 10.04 19.29
N TRP A 266 -3.80 10.82 19.76
CA TRP A 266 -4.01 11.82 20.81
C TRP A 266 -3.71 13.22 20.29
N VAL A 267 -4.60 14.16 20.63
CA VAL A 267 -4.36 15.59 20.48
C VAL A 267 -4.57 16.25 21.84
N VAL A 268 -3.56 16.96 22.31
CA VAL A 268 -3.58 17.68 23.58
C VAL A 268 -3.49 19.17 23.29
N ASP A 269 -4.48 19.92 23.76
CA ASP A 269 -4.48 21.38 23.67
C ASP A 269 -3.32 22.00 24.47
N GLY A 270 -2.79 23.13 24.00
CA GLY A 270 -1.69 23.84 24.65
C GLY A 270 -1.98 24.22 26.12
N SER A 271 -3.24 24.53 26.47
CA SER A 271 -3.64 24.82 27.85
C SER A 271 -3.54 23.62 28.81
N ARG A 272 -3.43 22.41 28.26
CA ARG A 272 -3.29 21.14 28.99
C ARG A 272 -1.86 20.59 28.92
N SER A 273 -0.93 21.36 28.37
CA SER A 273 0.43 20.98 28.05
C SER A 273 1.42 21.82 28.88
N ALA A 274 2.47 21.19 29.42
CA ALA A 274 3.46 21.90 30.24
C ALA A 274 4.27 22.93 29.43
N SER A 275 4.42 22.73 28.12
CA SER A 275 5.13 23.66 27.22
C SER A 275 4.24 24.81 26.75
N GLY A 276 2.93 24.74 26.94
CA GLY A 276 1.95 25.68 26.38
C GLY A 276 1.65 25.46 24.90
N TYR A 277 2.34 24.54 24.22
CA TYR A 277 2.10 24.19 22.81
C TYR A 277 1.21 22.95 22.67
N PRO A 278 0.39 22.85 21.61
CA PRO A 278 -0.35 21.63 21.29
C PRO A 278 0.59 20.43 21.12
N MET A 279 0.13 19.24 21.48
CA MET A 279 0.84 17.98 21.24
C MET A 279 -0.04 17.04 20.41
N MET A 280 0.57 16.33 19.48
CA MET A 280 -0.07 15.28 18.68
C MET A 280 0.76 14.00 18.78
N ALA A 281 0.08 12.86 18.92
CA ALA A 281 0.70 11.54 18.85
C ALA A 281 -0.13 10.65 17.93
N ASN A 282 0.46 10.28 16.79
CA ASN A 282 -0.11 9.35 15.82
C ASN A 282 0.49 7.96 16.03
N ASP A 283 -0.35 6.94 16.23
CA ASP A 283 0.09 5.57 16.54
C ASP A 283 -0.79 4.53 15.82
N PRO A 284 -0.66 4.40 14.49
CA PRO A 284 -1.41 3.42 13.71
C PRO A 284 -0.84 2.01 13.92
N HIS A 285 -1.69 1.04 14.26
CA HIS A 285 -1.27 -0.36 14.40
C HIS A 285 -1.58 -1.12 13.10
N ARG A 286 -0.53 -1.57 12.44
CA ARG A 286 -0.60 -2.36 11.20
C ARG A 286 0.33 -3.56 11.34
N SER A 287 -0.02 -4.64 10.64
CA SER A 287 0.84 -5.81 10.54
C SER A 287 2.24 -5.41 10.07
N GLN A 288 3.26 -5.95 10.73
CA GLN A 288 4.64 -5.72 10.34
C GLN A 288 4.92 -6.46 9.03
N SER A 289 5.48 -5.76 8.05
CA SER A 289 5.81 -6.32 6.74
C SER A 289 7.21 -5.90 6.30
N ALA A 290 7.86 -6.73 5.49
CA ALA A 290 9.09 -6.39 4.79
C ALA A 290 8.84 -6.52 3.27
N PRO A 291 8.96 -5.43 2.49
CA PRO A 291 9.20 -4.06 2.95
C PRO A 291 8.00 -3.50 3.76
N SER A 292 8.27 -2.51 4.62
CA SER A 292 7.23 -1.86 5.42
C SER A 292 6.23 -1.14 4.52
N LEU A 293 4.95 -1.24 4.87
CA LEU A 293 3.89 -0.43 4.24
C LEU A 293 4.19 1.07 4.35
N ARG A 294 4.77 1.50 5.47
CA ARG A 294 5.05 2.92 5.72
C ARG A 294 6.32 3.36 5.02
N TYR A 295 6.21 4.51 4.37
CA TYR A 295 7.30 5.20 3.71
C TYR A 295 7.36 6.64 4.22
N TRP A 296 8.50 7.02 4.77
CA TRP A 296 8.71 8.34 5.38
C TRP A 296 9.35 9.29 4.39
N VAL A 297 8.85 10.53 4.35
CA VAL A 297 9.38 11.58 3.51
C VAL A 297 9.14 12.94 4.17
N HIS A 298 10.04 13.88 3.91
CA HIS A 298 9.86 15.30 4.22
C HIS A 298 9.78 16.07 2.91
N LEU A 299 8.69 16.82 2.71
CA LEU A 299 8.41 17.57 1.50
C LEU A 299 8.47 19.07 1.81
N VAL A 300 9.37 19.79 1.13
CA VAL A 300 9.57 21.24 1.28
C VAL A 300 9.48 21.93 -0.08
N GLY A 301 8.44 22.74 -0.27
CA GLY A 301 8.21 23.49 -1.49
C GLY A 301 7.04 24.48 -1.37
N PRO A 302 6.58 25.10 -2.46
CA PRO A 302 5.49 26.06 -2.42
C PRO A 302 4.21 25.47 -1.79
N GLY A 303 3.80 25.98 -0.63
CA GLY A 303 2.62 25.49 0.09
C GLY A 303 2.84 24.24 0.95
N TRP A 304 4.03 23.64 0.91
CA TRP A 304 4.34 22.38 1.59
C TRP A 304 5.57 22.50 2.49
N ASN A 305 5.40 22.12 3.75
CA ASN A 305 6.48 21.82 4.68
C ASN A 305 5.92 20.77 5.63
N VAL A 306 6.03 19.51 5.24
CA VAL A 306 5.37 18.40 5.90
C VAL A 306 6.30 17.19 5.98
N ILE A 307 6.40 16.59 7.15
CA ILE A 307 7.15 15.35 7.37
C ILE A 307 6.24 14.29 7.99
N GLY A 308 6.33 13.08 7.46
CA GLY A 308 5.59 11.97 8.04
C GLY A 308 5.62 10.71 7.20
N GLY A 309 4.74 9.79 7.56
CA GLY A 309 4.56 8.51 6.90
C GLY A 309 3.38 8.52 5.92
N GLY A 310 3.60 7.93 4.75
CA GLY A 310 2.59 7.57 3.78
C GLY A 310 2.76 6.13 3.31
N GLU A 311 2.25 5.83 2.12
CA GLU A 311 2.51 4.60 1.38
C GLU A 311 3.32 5.00 0.13
N PRO A 312 4.31 4.20 -0.30
CA PRO A 312 5.17 4.58 -1.44
C PRO A 312 4.43 4.58 -2.79
N SER A 313 3.15 4.22 -2.82
CA SER A 313 2.29 4.31 -4.01
C SER A 313 1.46 5.58 -4.10
N LEU A 314 1.44 6.40 -3.04
CA LEU A 314 0.55 7.54 -2.93
C LEU A 314 1.36 8.83 -2.74
N PRO A 315 1.04 9.92 -3.45
CA PRO A 315 1.69 11.21 -3.22
C PRO A 315 1.34 11.78 -1.85
N GLY A 316 2.25 12.62 -1.33
CA GLY A 316 2.09 13.33 -0.07
C GLY A 316 2.38 12.50 1.18
N VAL A 317 1.88 12.99 2.32
CA VAL A 317 2.05 12.41 3.66
C VAL A 317 0.67 12.13 4.23
N SER A 318 0.40 10.88 4.64
CA SER A 318 -0.88 10.50 5.22
C SER A 318 -0.97 10.80 6.71
N ILE A 319 0.16 10.66 7.42
CA ILE A 319 0.25 10.82 8.88
C ILE A 319 1.56 11.54 9.18
N GLY A 320 1.47 12.77 9.69
CA GLY A 320 2.65 13.63 9.87
C GLY A 320 2.29 14.94 10.55
N HIS A 321 3.17 15.92 10.38
CA HIS A 321 3.00 17.31 10.82
C HIS A 321 3.76 18.27 9.90
#